data_AF-A0A5P1WYZ1-F1
#
_entry.id   AF-A0A5P1WYZ1-F1
#
_cell.length_a   1.000
_cell.length_b   1.000
_cell.length_c   1.000
_cell.angle_alpha   90.00
_cell.angle_beta   90.00
_cell.angle_gamma   90.00
#
_symmetry.space_group_name_H-M   'P 1'
#
loop_
_entity.id
_entity.type
_entity.pdbx_description
1 polymer ?
#
loop_
_entity_poly.entity_id
_entity_poly.type
_entity_poly.pdbx_seq_one_letter_code
_entity_poly.pdbx_strand_id
1 'polypeptide(L)'
;MELNQKTIEDWLNGLGIDFAGAVEVVWNDNAHIIHVTVDEDKITESREKIIAIVKDNLAKGVITEDNAKEVIEHLFVTEFYLEGF
;
A
#
# COMPACT_ATOMS: atom_id res chain seq x y z
N MET A 1 -15.47 -10.99 3.79
CA MET A 1 -14.81 -10.00 4.66
C MET A 1 -14.61 -8.78 3.81
N GLU A 2 -15.08 -7.62 4.26
CA GLU A 2 -14.88 -6.36 3.53
C GLU A 2 -13.48 -5.83 3.86
N LEU A 3 -12.72 -5.44 2.83
CA LEU A 3 -11.42 -4.82 3.03
C LEU A 3 -11.62 -3.41 3.57
N ASN A 4 -10.84 -3.00 4.55
CA ASN A 4 -10.94 -1.68 5.16
C ASN A 4 -9.55 -1.07 5.39
N GLN A 5 -9.54 0.23 5.65
CA GLN A 5 -8.34 1.03 5.87
C GLN A 5 -7.39 0.38 6.89
N LYS A 6 -7.93 0.00 8.06
CA LYS A 6 -7.12 -0.59 9.13
C LYS A 6 -6.39 -1.86 8.71
N THR A 7 -7.04 -2.71 7.91
CA THR A 7 -6.44 -3.95 7.41
C THR A 7 -5.24 -3.66 6.50
N ILE A 8 -5.36 -2.65 5.64
CA ILE A 8 -4.29 -2.22 4.74
C ILE A 8 -3.14 -1.60 5.53
N GLU A 9 -3.43 -0.73 6.49
CA GLU A 9 -2.43 -0.14 7.39
C GLU A 9 -1.67 -1.21 8.18
N ASP A 10 -2.37 -2.21 8.73
CA ASP A 10 -1.76 -3.32 9.46
C ASP A 10 -0.83 -4.15 8.54
N TRP A 11 -1.17 -4.32 7.25
CA TRP A 11 -0.26 -4.94 6.28
C TRP A 11 0.98 -4.10 6.01
N LEU A 12 0.83 -2.80 5.75
CA LEU A 12 1.94 -1.90 5.47
C LEU A 12 2.92 -1.82 6.65
N ASN A 13 2.40 -1.73 7.87
CA ASN A 13 3.19 -1.73 9.10
C ASN A 13 3.95 -3.06 9.30
N GLY A 14 3.38 -4.19 8.84
CA GLY A 14 4.01 -5.50 8.91
C GLY A 14 5.14 -5.73 7.90
N LEU A 15 5.27 -4.90 6.86
CA LEU A 15 6.27 -5.07 5.80
C LEU A 15 7.67 -4.62 6.20
N GLY A 16 7.81 -3.81 7.26
CA GLY A 16 9.09 -3.23 7.67
C GLY A 16 9.74 -2.40 6.56
N ILE A 17 8.93 -1.71 5.75
CA ILE A 17 9.42 -0.74 4.76
C ILE A 17 9.85 0.51 5.53
N ASP A 18 11.04 1.03 5.21
CA ASP A 18 11.50 2.31 5.73
C ASP A 18 10.81 3.42 4.93
N PHE A 19 9.78 4.02 5.52
CA PHE A 19 9.03 5.08 4.88
C PHE A 19 9.78 6.40 5.08
N ALA A 20 10.18 7.04 3.97
CA ALA A 20 10.86 8.33 3.99
C ALA A 20 9.93 9.50 4.35
N GLY A 21 8.61 9.26 4.32
CA GLY A 21 7.59 10.26 4.62
C GLY A 21 6.28 9.65 5.11
N ALA A 22 5.17 10.35 4.85
CA ALA A 22 3.86 9.90 5.26
C ALA A 22 3.40 8.66 4.47
N VAL A 23 2.70 7.78 5.18
CA VAL A 23 1.85 6.73 4.59
C VAL A 23 0.41 7.20 4.76
N GLU A 24 -0.28 7.39 3.64
CA GLU A 24 -1.69 7.77 3.62
C GLU A 24 -2.52 6.60 3.07
N VAL A 25 -3.48 6.14 3.88
CA VAL A 25 -4.44 5.12 3.47
C VAL A 25 -5.83 5.72 3.63
N VAL A 26 -6.54 5.89 2.51
CA VAL A 26 -7.95 6.28 2.47
C VAL A 26 -8.72 5.11 1.89
N TRP A 27 -9.60 4.50 2.68
CA TRP A 27 -10.41 3.37 2.20
C TRP A 27 -11.84 3.47 2.71
N ASN A 28 -12.72 4.04 1.90
CA ASN A 28 -14.14 4.24 2.18
C ASN A 28 -14.96 4.30 0.87
N ASP A 29 -16.29 4.33 0.99
CA ASP A 29 -17.24 4.35 -0.14
C ASP A 29 -17.00 5.45 -1.20
N ASN A 30 -16.30 6.54 -0.85
CA ASN A 30 -16.03 7.65 -1.77
C ASN A 30 -14.65 7.57 -2.44
N ALA A 31 -13.67 6.92 -1.80
CA ALA A 31 -12.30 6.91 -2.27
C ALA A 31 -11.49 5.73 -1.72
N HIS A 32 -10.71 5.12 -2.61
CA HIS A 32 -9.67 4.15 -2.31
C HIS A 32 -8.32 4.73 -2.74
N ILE A 33 -7.42 4.98 -1.80
CA ILE A 33 -6.10 5.55 -2.03
C ILE A 33 -5.14 4.89 -1.05
N ILE A 34 -4.03 4.37 -1.58
CA ILE A 34 -2.91 3.89 -0.79
C ILE A 34 -1.68 4.61 -1.31
N HIS A 35 -1.25 5.65 -0.59
CA HIS A 35 -0.08 6.44 -0.95
C HIS A 35 1.03 6.18 0.06
N VAL A 36 2.15 5.69 -0.45
CA VAL A 36 3.32 5.33 0.33
C VAL A 36 4.51 6.13 -0.18
N THR A 37 5.15 6.87 0.74
CA THR A 37 6.31 7.70 0.40
C THR A 37 7.60 7.05 0.90
N VAL A 38 8.56 6.84 0.00
CA VAL A 38 9.85 6.16 0.26
C VAL A 38 11.00 6.93 -0.40
N ASP A 39 12.25 6.52 -0.16
CA ASP A 39 13.38 7.04 -0.92
C ASP A 39 13.29 6.62 -2.40
N GLU A 40 13.85 7.43 -3.31
CA GLU A 40 13.80 7.20 -4.77
C GLU A 40 14.26 5.79 -5.16
N ASP A 41 15.37 5.32 -4.57
CA ASP A 41 15.93 3.99 -4.83
C ASP A 41 15.10 2.84 -4.24
N LYS A 42 14.12 3.15 -3.37
CA LYS A 42 13.22 2.20 -2.71
C LYS A 42 11.84 2.08 -3.32
N ILE A 43 11.49 2.91 -4.32
CA ILE A 43 10.14 2.89 -4.94
C ILE A 43 9.80 1.50 -5.48
N THR A 44 10.65 0.94 -6.35
CA THR A 44 10.39 -0.35 -7.00
C THR A 44 10.34 -1.49 -5.96
N GLU A 45 11.32 -1.55 -5.06
CA GLU A 45 11.40 -2.56 -4.00
C GLU A 45 10.16 -2.53 -3.10
N SER A 46 9.73 -1.33 -2.68
CA SER A 46 8.58 -1.15 -1.80
C SER A 46 7.28 -1.52 -2.50
N ARG A 47 7.11 -1.13 -3.77
CA ARG A 47 5.95 -1.51 -4.59
C ARG A 47 5.85 -3.04 -4.73
N GLU A 48 6.96 -3.71 -5.02
CA GLU A 48 6.99 -5.16 -5.13
C GLU A 48 6.63 -5.87 -3.81
N LYS A 49 7.15 -5.38 -2.68
CA LYS A 49 6.80 -5.90 -1.34
C LYS A 49 5.32 -5.76 -1.03
N ILE A 50 4.73 -4.60 -1.33
CA ILE A 50 3.29 -4.36 -1.11
C ILE A 50 2.45 -5.27 -2.01
N ILE A 51 2.81 -5.42 -3.29
CA ILE A 51 2.11 -6.34 -4.20
C ILE A 51 2.25 -7.80 -3.72
N ALA A 52 3.40 -8.18 -3.19
CA ALA A 52 3.64 -9.54 -2.69
C ALA A 52 2.72 -9.88 -1.50
N ILE A 53 2.55 -8.98 -0.53
CA ILE A 53 1.65 -9.22 0.61
C ILE A 53 0.17 -9.27 0.19
N VAL A 54 -0.22 -8.49 -0.82
CA VAL A 54 -1.59 -8.56 -1.39
C VAL A 54 -1.83 -9.91 -2.04
N LYS A 55 -0.87 -10.40 -2.84
CA LYS A 55 -0.95 -11.74 -3.47
C LYS A 55 -0.95 -12.87 -2.44
N ASP A 56 -0.19 -12.75 -1.37
CA ASP A 56 -0.18 -13.72 -0.27
C ASP A 56 -1.53 -13.76 0.48
N ASN A 57 -2.13 -12.59 0.76
CA ASN A 57 -3.46 -12.51 1.36
C ASN A 57 -4.55 -13.07 0.43
N LEU A 58 -4.44 -12.86 -0.88
CA LEU A 58 -5.31 -13.47 -1.88
C LEU A 58 -5.18 -15.00 -1.88
N ALA A 59 -3.95 -15.53 -1.90
CA ALA A 59 -3.69 -16.96 -1.89
C ALA A 59 -4.18 -17.66 -0.60
N LYS A 60 -4.16 -16.95 0.52
CA LYS A 60 -4.69 -17.40 1.82
C LYS A 60 -6.21 -17.27 1.93
N GLY A 61 -6.88 -16.66 0.94
CA GLY A 61 -8.33 -16.42 0.97
C GLY A 61 -8.76 -15.36 1.99
N VAL A 62 -7.84 -14.49 2.43
CA VAL A 62 -8.15 -13.37 3.33
C VAL A 62 -8.93 -12.29 2.60
N ILE A 63 -8.62 -12.09 1.31
CA ILE A 63 -9.30 -11.15 0.40
C ILE A 63 -9.75 -11.84 -0.89
N THR A 64 -10.67 -11.19 -1.60
CA THR A 64 -11.14 -11.62 -2.93
C THR A 64 -10.20 -11.13 -4.04
N GLU A 65 -10.36 -11.68 -5.24
CA GLU A 65 -9.64 -11.20 -6.44
C GLU A 65 -9.95 -9.72 -6.73
N ASP A 66 -11.20 -9.29 -6.55
CA ASP A 66 -11.61 -7.90 -6.75
C ASP A 66 -10.90 -6.96 -5.76
N ASN A 67 -10.88 -7.30 -4.46
CA ASN A 67 -10.15 -6.53 -3.45
C ASN A 67 -8.65 -6.44 -3.79
N ALA A 68 -8.04 -7.55 -4.22
CA ALA A 68 -6.62 -7.58 -4.56
C ALA A 68 -6.31 -6.69 -5.76
N LYS A 69 -7.16 -6.74 -6.79
CA LYS A 69 -7.05 -5.88 -7.97
C LYS A 69 -7.18 -4.41 -7.59
N GLU A 70 -8.18 -4.07 -6.78
CA GLU A 70 -8.46 -2.70 -6.36
C GLU A 70 -7.31 -2.09 -5.54
N VAL A 71 -6.75 -2.85 -4.60
CA VAL A 71 -5.55 -2.42 -3.85
C VAL A 71 -4.38 -2.10 -4.79
N ILE A 72 -4.13 -2.94 -5.80
CA ILE A 72 -3.02 -2.76 -6.72
C ILE A 72 -3.26 -1.57 -7.66
N GLU A 73 -4.49 -1.36 -8.12
CA GLU A 73 -4.88 -0.24 -8.97
C GLU A 73 -4.80 1.11 -8.25
N HIS A 74 -5.04 1.12 -6.93
CA HIS A 74 -5.04 2.32 -6.10
C HIS A 74 -3.75 2.51 -5.26
N LEU A 75 -2.70 1.74 -5.56
CA LEU A 75 -1.38 1.84 -4.93
C LEU A 75 -0.46 2.82 -5.65
N PHE A 76 -0.13 3.91 -4.95
CA PHE A 76 0.84 4.92 -5.34
C PHE A 76 2.05 4.81 -4.42
N VAL A 77 3.22 4.53 -5.01
CA VAL A 77 4.49 4.56 -4.29
C VAL A 77 5.33 5.64 -4.95
N THR A 78 5.67 6.68 -4.21
CA THR A 78 6.39 7.84 -4.74
C THR A 78 7.61 8.16 -3.89
N GLU A 79 8.56 8.90 -4.46
CA GLU A 79 9.66 9.45 -3.68
C GLU A 79 9.18 10.54 -2.72
N PHE A 80 9.89 10.69 -1.60
CA PHE A 80 9.75 11.84 -0.74
C PHE A 80 10.38 13.07 -1.41
N TYR A 81 9.56 13.94 -1.97
CA TYR A 81 10.01 15.22 -2.51
C TYR A 81 9.95 16.29 -1.41
N LEU A 82 11.08 16.60 -0.78
CA LEU A 82 11.22 17.86 -0.04
C LEU A 82 11.28 18.99 -1.07
N GLU A 83 10.16 19.65 -1.35
CA GLU A 83 10.21 20.95 -2.02
C GLU A 83 11.00 21.93 -1.14
N GLY A 84 12.27 22.14 -1.49
CA GLY A 84 13.10 23.32 -1.22
C GLY A 84 13.12 23.86 0.22
N PHE A 85 14.16 23.49 0.98
CA PHE A 85 14.81 24.42 1.90
C PHE A 85 15.78 25.33 1.14
#